data_AF-A0A926A855-F1
#
_entry.id   AF-A0A926A855-F1
#
_cell.length_a   1.000
_cell.length_b   1.000
_cell.length_c   1.000
_cell.angle_alpha   90.00
_cell.angle_beta   90.00
_cell.angle_gamma   90.00
#
_symmetry.space_group_name_H-M   'P 1'
#
loop_
_entity.id
_entity.type
_entity.pdbx_description
1 polymer ?
#
loop_
_entity_poly.entity_id
_entity_poly.type
_entity_poly.pdbx_seq_one_letter_code
_entity_poly.pdbx_strand_id
1 'polypeptide(L)' 'METVRTVVDHSGVAIGSATAAGEVHDHSKVHIGTVTAAGDAVSMSGVRIGRVRAAA' A
#
# COMPACT_ATOMS: atom_id res chain seq x y z
N MET A 1 -10.46 10.52 11.44
CA MET A 1 -10.71 9.73 10.22
C MET A 1 -9.40 9.02 9.90
N GLU A 2 -9.40 7.71 9.81
CA GLU A 2 -8.20 6.96 9.43
C GLU A 2 -7.90 7.25 7.96
N THR A 3 -6.75 7.85 7.67
CA THR A 3 -6.39 8.19 6.29
C THR A 3 -5.93 6.93 5.57
N VAL A 4 -6.84 6.31 4.82
CA VAL A 4 -6.55 5.17 3.96
C VAL A 4 -6.01 5.68 2.62
N ARG A 5 -4.82 5.22 2.24
CA ARG A 5 -4.17 5.61 0.97
C ARG A 5 -4.25 4.46 -0.02
N THR A 6 -4.56 4.74 -1.29
CA THR A 6 -4.59 3.70 -2.32
C THR A 6 -3.16 3.24 -2.64
N VAL A 7 -2.93 1.93 -2.68
CA VAL A 7 -1.68 1.34 -3.14
C VAL A 7 -1.84 0.91 -4.58
N VAL A 8 -0.95 1.41 -5.44
CA VAL A 8 -0.94 1.09 -6.86
C VAL A 8 0.34 0.33 -7.24
N ASP A 9 0.24 -0.57 -8.21
CA ASP A 9 1.39 -1.24 -8.80
C ASP A 9 2.16 -0.30 -9.75
N HIS A 10 3.20 -0.82 -10.40
CA HIS A 10 4.00 -0.07 -11.37
C HIS A 10 3.18 0.43 -12.58
N SER A 11 2.12 -0.29 -12.93
CA SER A 11 1.19 0.04 -14.02
C SER A 11 0.11 1.05 -13.60
N GLY A 12 0.07 1.45 -12.33
CA GLY A 12 -0.94 2.36 -11.78
C GLY A 12 -2.27 1.70 -11.43
N VAL A 13 -2.36 0.37 -11.48
CA VAL A 13 -3.54 -0.40 -11.06
C VAL A 13 -3.57 -0.48 -9.54
N ALA A 14 -4.73 -0.22 -8.96
CA ALA A 14 -4.92 -0.37 -7.52
C ALA A 14 -4.85 -1.85 -7.14
N ILE A 15 -3.89 -2.18 -6.26
CA ILE A 15 -3.73 -3.54 -5.71
C ILE A 15 -4.29 -3.64 -4.29
N GLY A 16 -4.52 -2.49 -3.64
CA GLY A 16 -5.02 -2.46 -2.28
C GLY A 16 -4.99 -1.07 -1.67
N SER A 17 -4.96 -1.04 -0.34
CA SER A 17 -5.00 0.17 0.46
C SER A 17 -4.07 0.09 1.65
N ALA A 18 -3.38 1.19 1.95
CA ALA A 18 -2.53 1.33 3.11
C ALA A 18 -3.23 2.11 4.23
N THR A 19 -3.14 1.63 5.46
CA THR A 19 -3.60 2.34 6.66
C THR A 19 -2.65 3.49 7.01
N ALA A 20 -3.07 4.37 7.93
CA ALA A 20 -2.22 5.43 8.44
C ALA A 20 -0.99 4.90 9.19
N ALA A 21 -1.07 3.68 9.74
CA ALA A 21 0.05 2.97 10.36
C ALA A 21 1.05 2.40 9.33
N GLY A 22 0.72 2.45 8.03
CA GLY A 22 1.55 1.93 6.96
C GLY A 22 1.30 0.46 6.64
N GLU A 23 0.20 -0.14 7.09
CA GLU A 23 -0.13 -1.54 6.76
C GLU A 23 -0.88 -1.61 5.44
N VAL A 24 -0.37 -2.42 4.51
CA VAL A 24 -0.95 -2.63 3.18
C VAL A 24 -1.87 -3.84 3.21
N HIS A 25 -3.13 -3.58 2.88
CA HIS A 25 -4.18 -4.57 2.79
C HIS A 25 -4.68 -4.70 1.35
N ASP A 26 -4.92 -5.91 0.88
CA ASP A 26 -5.56 -6.15 -0.41
C ASP A 26 -7.07 -5.82 -0.37
N HIS A 27 -7.76 -6.01 -1.50
CA HIS A 27 -9.21 -5.83 -1.60
C HIS A 27 -10.01 -6.70 -0.61
N SER A 28 -9.48 -7.85 -0.23
CA SER A 28 -10.05 -8.80 0.73
C SER A 28 -9.71 -8.47 2.19
N LYS A 29 -9.04 -7.33 2.44
CA LYS A 29 -8.56 -6.92 3.77
C LYS A 29 -7.49 -7.83 4.38
N VAL A 30 -6.81 -8.63 3.57
CA VAL A 30 -5.65 -9.41 3.99
C VAL A 30 -4.42 -8.51 4.00
N HIS A 31 -3.68 -8.54 5.11
CA HIS A 31 -2.42 -7.83 5.24
C HIS A 31 -1.36 -8.50 4.34
N ILE A 32 -0.91 -7.80 3.30
CA ILE A 32 0.04 -8.30 2.30
C ILE A 32 1.42 -7.64 2.36
N GLY A 33 1.56 -6.54 3.10
CA GLY A 33 2.83 -5.81 3.18
C GLY A 33 2.74 -4.52 4.00
N THR A 34 3.81 -3.73 3.98
CA THR A 34 3.90 -2.44 4.66
C THR A 34 4.35 -1.34 3.72
N VAL A 35 4.10 -0.10 4.10
CA VAL A 35 4.53 1.11 3.40
C VAL A 35 5.77 1.66 4.09
N THR A 36 6.83 1.80 3.32
CA THR A 36 8.08 2.42 3.78
C THR A 36 7.92 3.94 3.94
N ALA A 37 8.85 4.59 4.64
CA ALA A 37 8.86 6.05 4.79
C ALA A 37 8.95 6.80 3.45
N ALA A 38 9.49 6.17 2.40
CA ALA A 38 9.54 6.70 1.04
C ALA A 38 8.19 6.61 0.29
N GLY A 39 7.18 5.97 0.89
CA GLY A 39 5.87 5.73 0.29
C GLY A 39 5.81 4.49 -0.59
N ASP A 40 6.85 3.65 -0.61
CA ASP A 40 6.85 2.40 -1.38
C ASP A 40 6.17 1.28 -0.57
N ALA A 41 5.29 0.54 -1.22
CA ALA A 41 4.65 -0.64 -0.64
C ALA A 41 5.52 -1.87 -0.89
N VAL A 42 5.91 -2.55 0.19
CA VAL A 42 6.76 -3.74 0.19
C VAL A 42 6.02 -4.91 0.81
N SER A 43 6.14 -6.09 0.23
CA SER A 43 5.58 -7.32 0.80
C SER A 43 6.32 -7.74 2.08
N MET A 44 5.77 -8.73 2.80
CA MET A 44 6.41 -9.32 3.98
C MET A 44 7.81 -9.89 3.69
N SER A 45 8.11 -10.23 2.43
CA SER A 45 9.43 -10.70 2.00
C SER A 45 10.38 -9.57 1.60
N GLY A 46 9.99 -8.30 1.79
CA GLY A 46 10.79 -7.13 1.44
C GLY A 46 10.79 -6.78 -0.06
N VAL A 47 9.96 -7.45 -0.86
CA VAL A 47 9.86 -7.18 -2.31
C VAL A 47 8.91 -6.02 -2.52
N ARG A 48 9.33 -5.03 -3.32
CA ARG A 48 8.45 -3.92 -3.69
C ARG A 48 7.29 -4.41 -4.56
N ILE A 49 6.07 -4.21 -4.09
CA ILE A 49 4.82 -4.58 -4.78
C ILE A 49 4.09 -3.36 -5.35
N GLY A 50 4.41 -2.15 -4.88
CA GLY A 50 3.76 -0.94 -5.36
C GLY A 50 4.22 0.33 -4.66
N ARG A 51 3.36 1.34 -4.68
CA ARG A 51 3.55 2.64 -4.00
C ARG A 51 2.22 3.20 -3.55
N VAL A 52 2.21 3.92 -2.43
CA VAL A 52 1.04 4.70 -2.03
C VAL A 52 0.84 5.88 -2.97
N ARG A 53 -0.36 5.98 -3.53
CA ARG A 53 -0.82 7.17 -4.23
C ARG A 53 -1.38 8.14 -3.19
N ALA A 54 -0.84 9.35 -3.15
CA ALA A 54 -1.46 10.43 -2.40
C ALA A 54 -2.84 10.73 -3.03
N ALA A 55 -3.87 10.85 -2.21
CA ALA A 55 -5.12 11.45 -2.65
C ALA A 55 -4.80 12.90 -3.04
N ALA A 56 -5.03 13.24 -4.31
CA ALA A 56 -4.94 14.61 -4.82
C ALA A 56 -6.06 15.47 -4.24
#